data_AF-A0A9E8SMD9-F1
#
_entry.id   AF-A0A9E8SMD9-F1
#
_cell.length_a   1.000
_cell.length_b   1.000
_cell.length_c   1.000
_cell.angle_alpha   90.00
_cell.angle_beta   90.00
_cell.angle_gamma   90.00
#
_symmetry.space_group_name_H-M   'P 1'
#
loop_
_entity.id
_entity.type
_entity.pdbx_description
1 polymer ?
#
loop_
_entity_poly.entity_id
_entity_poly.type
_entity_poly.pdbx_seq_one_letter_code
_entity_poly.pdbx_strand_id
1 'polypeptide(L)'
;MTPPKRYRKHVALTDLQSRRLTELSEFDGTDPMEHAKRAIDEYLQKQKLDFTPPKENDIRAEFRDHSGDANVQGAFWVSGTVDKYEFSALILKLPSKLGLDRGKISKVAIWDPEVLKNTGNFIGSCIVNYDRGWDIKPSKIAEPYFNKVKALLVQSAEQFIKNRFLR
;
A
#
# COMPACT_ATOMS: atom_id res chain seq x y z
N MET A 1 7.66 27.82 -23.05
CA MET A 1 7.38 26.37 -23.22
C MET A 1 8.39 25.59 -22.38
N THR A 2 7.93 24.83 -21.40
CA THR A 2 8.80 24.02 -20.53
C THR A 2 9.37 22.86 -21.36
N PRO A 3 10.69 22.59 -21.34
CA PRO A 3 11.26 21.50 -22.11
C PRO A 3 10.71 20.15 -21.64
N PRO A 4 10.47 19.18 -22.56
CA PRO A 4 9.97 17.87 -22.21
C PRO A 4 10.96 17.17 -21.27
N LYS A 5 10.46 16.70 -20.11
CA LYS A 5 11.25 15.87 -19.19
C LYS A 5 11.59 14.55 -19.88
N ARG A 6 12.88 14.31 -20.14
CA ARG A 6 13.37 13.05 -20.73
C ARG A 6 13.55 12.01 -19.64
N TYR A 7 12.64 11.04 -19.57
CA TYR A 7 12.84 9.83 -18.77
C TYR A 7 13.67 8.83 -19.57
N ARG A 8 14.90 8.56 -19.11
CA ARG A 8 15.76 7.51 -19.69
C ARG A 8 15.69 6.28 -18.79
N LYS A 9 14.80 5.35 -19.13
CA LYS A 9 14.69 4.02 -18.52
C LYS A 9 14.74 3.01 -19.66
N HIS A 10 15.55 1.97 -19.51
CA HIS A 10 15.52 0.82 -20.41
C HIS A 10 14.36 -0.08 -19.98
N VAL A 11 13.40 -0.30 -20.87
CA VAL A 11 12.26 -1.19 -20.64
C VAL A 11 12.53 -2.46 -21.42
N ALA A 12 12.57 -3.60 -20.74
CA ALA A 12 12.63 -4.89 -21.40
C ALA A 12 11.26 -5.22 -21.97
N LEU A 13 11.22 -5.56 -23.26
CA LEU A 13 10.02 -6.03 -23.93
C LEU A 13 9.99 -7.56 -23.90
N THR A 14 8.79 -8.14 -23.88
CA THR A 14 8.64 -9.57 -24.12
C THR A 14 8.93 -9.91 -25.59
N ASP A 15 9.21 -11.17 -25.88
CA ASP A 15 9.44 -11.63 -27.26
C ASP A 15 8.24 -11.32 -28.16
N LEU A 16 7.03 -11.48 -27.64
CA LEU A 16 5.79 -11.16 -28.35
C LEU A 16 5.68 -9.66 -28.65
N GLN A 17 5.98 -8.80 -27.68
CA GLN A 17 5.94 -7.34 -27.86
C GLN A 17 6.95 -6.90 -28.91
N SER A 18 8.17 -7.42 -28.82
CA SER A 18 9.26 -7.09 -29.74
C SER A 18 8.92 -7.50 -31.17
N ARG A 19 8.44 -8.73 -31.36
CA ARG A 19 8.03 -9.24 -32.67
C ARG A 19 6.89 -8.42 -33.28
N ARG A 20 5.85 -8.10 -32.50
CA ARG A 20 4.71 -7.31 -32.98
C ARG A 20 5.09 -5.89 -33.36
N LEU A 21 5.99 -5.26 -32.61
CA LEU A 21 6.51 -3.94 -32.93
C LEU A 21 7.26 -3.94 -34.27
N THR A 22 8.09 -4.96 -34.51
CA THR A 22 8.79 -5.12 -35.79
C THR A 22 7.82 -5.36 -36.94
N GLU A 23 6.87 -6.30 -36.80
CA GLU A 23 5.85 -6.58 -37.83
C GLU A 23 5.05 -5.32 -38.21
N LEU A 24 4.66 -4.50 -37.22
CA LEU A 24 3.95 -3.24 -37.45
C LEU A 24 4.82 -2.20 -38.17
N SER A 25 6.08 -2.09 -37.76
CA SER A 25 7.05 -1.19 -38.38
C SER A 25 7.36 -1.57 -39.83
N GLU A 26 7.48 -2.87 -40.13
CA GLU A 26 7.64 -3.38 -41.49
C GLU A 26 6.40 -3.14 -42.35
N PHE A 27 5.21 -3.23 -41.75
CA PHE A 27 3.94 -3.06 -42.47
C PHE A 27 3.68 -1.62 -42.91
N ASP A 28 3.94 -0.64 -42.03
CA ASP A 28 3.61 0.77 -42.31
C ASP A 28 4.82 1.71 -42.45
N GLY A 29 6.04 1.19 -42.28
CA GLY A 29 7.29 1.93 -42.40
C GLY A 29 7.59 2.87 -41.22
N THR A 30 6.79 2.84 -40.16
CA THR A 30 6.97 3.71 -38.99
C THR A 30 7.99 3.11 -38.03
N ASP A 31 8.82 3.95 -37.38
CA ASP A 31 9.78 3.48 -36.39
C ASP A 31 9.10 2.75 -35.21
N PRO A 32 9.64 1.60 -34.73
CA PRO A 32 9.08 0.86 -33.60
C PRO A 32 8.91 1.70 -32.32
N MET A 33 9.79 2.68 -32.10
CA MET A 33 9.68 3.60 -30.96
C MET A 33 8.43 4.47 -31.06
N GLU A 34 8.03 4.86 -32.27
CA GLU A 34 6.85 5.70 -32.47
C GLU A 34 5.56 4.92 -32.26
N HIS A 35 5.55 3.64 -32.65
CA HIS A 35 4.49 2.70 -32.28
C HIS A 35 4.40 2.52 -30.76
N ALA A 36 5.52 2.35 -30.08
CA ALA A 36 5.55 2.24 -28.62
C ALA A 36 5.04 3.52 -27.93
N LYS A 37 5.42 4.71 -28.40
CA LYS A 37 4.91 5.98 -27.88
C LYS A 37 3.41 6.11 -28.07
N ARG A 38 2.88 5.82 -29.26
CA ARG A 38 1.44 5.86 -29.52
C ARG A 38 0.66 4.93 -28.61
N ALA A 39 1.15 3.70 -28.41
CA ALA A 39 0.53 2.74 -27.51
C ALA A 39 0.54 3.22 -26.05
N ILE A 40 1.63 3.85 -25.60
CA ILE A 40 1.72 4.48 -24.28
C ILE A 40 0.71 5.63 -24.16
N ASP A 41 0.67 6.52 -25.14
CA ASP A 41 -0.25 7.67 -25.14
C ASP A 41 -1.71 7.22 -25.12
N GLU A 42 -2.07 6.23 -25.94
CA GLU A 42 -3.41 5.66 -25.97
C GLU A 42 -3.76 4.99 -24.63
N TYR A 43 -2.84 4.24 -24.03
CA TYR A 43 -3.04 3.66 -22.70
C TYR A 43 -3.29 4.75 -21.65
N LEU A 44 -2.47 5.80 -21.64
CA LEU A 44 -2.57 6.91 -20.68
C LEU A 44 -3.86 7.72 -20.87
N GLN A 45 -4.26 8.01 -22.11
CA GLN A 45 -5.52 8.70 -22.43
C GLN A 45 -6.75 7.92 -21.97
N LYS A 46 -6.68 6.57 -22.04
CA LYS A 46 -7.75 5.70 -21.53
C LYS A 46 -7.82 5.67 -20.00
N GLN A 47 -6.73 6.02 -19.30
CA GLN A 47 -6.76 6.07 -17.84
C GLN A 47 -7.46 7.35 -17.38
N LYS A 48 -8.67 7.21 -16.84
CA LYS A 48 -9.32 8.29 -16.08
C LYS A 48 -8.64 8.41 -14.71
N LEU A 49 -7.61 9.25 -14.63
CA LEU A 49 -6.87 9.53 -13.39
C LEU A 49 -7.46 10.69 -12.58
N ASP A 50 -8.76 10.96 -12.72
CA ASP A 50 -9.50 11.93 -11.89
C ASP A 50 -9.81 11.32 -10.52
N PHE A 51 -8.76 10.99 -9.78
CA PHE A 51 -8.89 10.47 -8.43
C PHE A 51 -8.53 11.55 -7.41
N THR A 52 -9.51 11.89 -6.59
CA THR A 52 -9.29 12.68 -5.38
C THR A 52 -9.09 11.71 -4.22
N PRO A 53 -7.89 11.67 -3.60
CA PRO A 53 -7.69 10.86 -2.41
C PRO A 53 -8.72 11.25 -1.34
N PRO A 54 -9.24 10.26 -0.58
CA PRO A 54 -10.11 10.56 0.55
C PRO A 54 -9.36 11.49 1.51
N LYS A 55 -10.04 12.53 1.99
CA LYS A 55 -9.46 13.41 3.01
C LYS A 55 -9.32 12.61 4.30
N GLU A 56 -8.17 12.69 4.95
CA GLU A 56 -7.90 11.94 6.21
C GLU A 56 -8.92 12.21 7.33
N ASN A 57 -9.57 13.37 7.30
CA ASN A 57 -10.61 13.74 8.26
C ASN A 57 -11.90 12.94 8.08
N ASP A 58 -12.19 12.48 6.87
CA ASP A 58 -13.42 11.75 6.54
C ASP A 58 -13.26 10.23 6.79
N ILE A 59 -12.02 9.75 6.89
CA ILE A 59 -11.68 8.35 7.15
C ILE A 59 -11.95 8.00 8.61
N ARG A 60 -12.71 6.93 8.83
CA ARG A 60 -12.98 6.37 10.16
C ARG A 60 -12.15 5.13 10.38
N ALA A 61 -11.45 5.08 11.51
CA ALA A 61 -10.66 3.93 11.92
C ALA A 61 -11.02 3.55 13.35
N GLU A 62 -11.33 2.28 13.59
CA GLU A 62 -11.80 1.78 14.87
C GLU A 62 -11.12 0.45 15.19
N PHE A 63 -10.79 0.22 16.46
CA PHE A 63 -10.32 -1.08 16.91
C PHE A 63 -11.48 -2.06 16.97
N ARG A 64 -11.24 -3.31 16.58
CA ARG A 64 -12.12 -4.42 16.92
C ARG A 64 -11.88 -4.77 18.39
N ASP A 65 -12.94 -5.14 19.11
CA ASP A 65 -12.80 -5.59 20.50
C ASP A 65 -11.97 -6.87 20.57
N HIS A 66 -10.91 -6.84 21.39
CA HIS A 66 -9.93 -7.91 21.60
C HIS A 66 -9.82 -8.27 23.08
N SER A 67 -10.92 -8.17 23.83
CA SER A 67 -11.00 -8.51 25.25
C SER A 67 -10.53 -9.93 25.63
N GLY A 68 -10.09 -10.77 24.68
CA GLY A 68 -9.61 -12.13 24.89
C GLY A 68 -8.28 -12.52 24.23
N ASP A 69 -7.55 -11.59 23.58
CA ASP A 69 -6.36 -11.97 22.82
C ASP A 69 -5.14 -12.31 23.71
N ALA A 70 -4.48 -13.42 23.38
CA ALA A 70 -3.32 -13.92 24.10
C ALA A 70 -2.17 -12.89 24.05
N ASN A 71 -1.82 -12.36 25.22
CA ASN A 71 -0.74 -11.39 25.38
C ASN A 71 0.58 -12.06 25.02
N VAL A 72 1.17 -11.72 23.88
CA VAL A 72 2.48 -12.26 23.48
C VAL A 72 3.56 -11.64 24.38
N GLN A 73 4.55 -12.44 24.78
CA GLN A 73 5.67 -11.93 25.57
C GLN A 73 6.39 -10.82 24.78
N GLY A 74 6.37 -9.60 25.30
CA GLY A 74 7.01 -8.44 24.66
C GLY A 74 6.22 -7.72 23.56
N ALA A 75 5.05 -8.20 23.14
CA ALA A 75 4.24 -7.56 22.09
C ALA A 75 2.74 -7.82 22.27
N PHE A 76 1.89 -7.14 21.51
CA PHE A 76 0.45 -7.44 21.42
C PHE A 76 -0.08 -7.13 20.02
N TRP A 77 -1.02 -7.95 19.56
CA TRP A 77 -1.73 -7.71 18.32
C TRP A 77 -2.91 -6.79 18.57
N VAL A 78 -3.18 -5.93 17.59
CA VAL A 78 -4.42 -5.16 17.50
C VAL A 78 -4.93 -5.29 16.08
N SER A 79 -6.24 -5.31 15.93
CA SER A 79 -6.88 -5.26 14.61
C SER A 79 -8.13 -4.41 14.67
N GLY A 80 -8.64 -4.05 13.51
CA GLY A 80 -9.76 -3.13 13.40
C GLY A 80 -10.14 -2.89 11.95
N THR A 81 -10.97 -1.87 11.75
CA THR A 81 -11.42 -1.43 10.43
C THR A 81 -10.94 -0.02 10.15
N VAL A 82 -10.74 0.28 8.87
CA VAL A 82 -10.51 1.63 8.36
C VAL A 82 -11.35 1.81 7.10
N ASP A 83 -12.47 2.51 7.25
CA ASP A 83 -13.59 2.54 6.29
C ASP A 83 -13.96 1.13 5.78
N LYS A 84 -13.77 0.86 4.49
CA LYS A 84 -14.07 -0.44 3.86
C LYS A 84 -12.98 -1.50 4.06
N TYR A 85 -11.82 -1.10 4.57
CA TYR A 85 -10.68 -1.99 4.75
C TYR A 85 -10.62 -2.54 6.16
N GLU A 86 -9.93 -3.67 6.32
CA GLU A 86 -9.53 -4.18 7.62
C GLU A 86 -8.04 -3.95 7.83
N PHE A 87 -7.61 -3.82 9.09
CA PHE A 87 -6.21 -3.73 9.43
C PHE A 87 -5.84 -4.63 10.60
N SER A 88 -4.57 -5.02 10.67
CA SER A 88 -3.96 -5.64 11.83
C SER A 88 -2.54 -5.12 12.02
N ALA A 89 -2.12 -4.98 13.26
CA ALA A 89 -0.79 -4.51 13.61
C ALA A 89 -0.25 -5.22 14.84
N LEU A 90 1.07 -5.45 14.84
CA LEU A 90 1.79 -5.99 15.99
C LEU A 90 2.56 -4.85 16.65
N ILE A 91 2.17 -4.51 17.88
CA ILE A 91 2.75 -3.45 18.68
C ILE A 91 3.74 -4.05 19.68
N LEU A 92 4.97 -3.56 19.67
CA LEU A 92 6.02 -3.98 20.57
C LEU A 92 5.97 -3.19 21.87
N LYS A 93 6.14 -3.88 23.01
CA LYS A 93 6.31 -3.26 24.33
C LYS A 93 7.67 -2.56 24.45
N LEU A 94 8.68 -3.10 23.75
CA LEU A 94 10.01 -2.51 23.62
C LEU A 94 10.30 -2.20 22.15
N PRO A 95 10.77 -0.99 21.82
CA PRO A 95 10.99 -0.60 20.44
C PRO A 95 12.10 -1.41 19.77
N SER A 96 11.95 -1.69 18.48
CA SER A 96 12.93 -2.37 17.63
C SER A 96 13.49 -1.43 16.55
N LYS A 97 14.74 -1.64 16.12
CA LYS A 97 15.36 -0.89 15.01
C LYS A 97 14.59 -1.05 13.69
N LEU A 98 13.89 -2.17 13.52
CA LEU A 98 13.13 -2.50 12.31
C LEU A 98 11.64 -2.21 12.45
N GLY A 99 11.21 -1.42 13.45
CA GLY A 99 9.81 -1.07 13.63
C GLY A 99 9.48 0.32 13.10
N LEU A 100 8.26 0.50 12.61
CA LEU A 100 7.70 1.81 12.34
C LEU A 100 7.43 2.56 13.65
N ASP A 101 7.26 3.87 13.54
CA ASP A 101 6.94 4.76 14.66
C ASP A 101 7.91 4.61 15.84
N ARG A 102 9.17 4.99 15.61
CA ARG A 102 10.28 4.87 16.60
C ARG A 102 10.47 3.43 17.11
N GLY A 103 10.15 2.44 16.28
CA GLY A 103 10.34 1.04 16.59
C GLY A 103 9.17 0.35 17.28
N LYS A 104 8.04 1.03 17.52
CA LYS A 104 6.90 0.49 18.27
C LYS A 104 6.02 -0.46 17.47
N ILE A 105 5.97 -0.32 16.15
CA ILE A 105 5.11 -1.14 15.28
C ILE A 105 5.99 -2.07 14.46
N SER A 106 6.00 -3.37 14.75
CA SER A 106 6.84 -4.33 14.02
C SER A 106 6.19 -4.82 12.73
N LYS A 107 4.86 -4.90 12.71
CA LYS A 107 4.07 -5.34 11.56
C LYS A 107 2.79 -4.52 11.44
N VAL A 108 2.38 -4.24 10.21
CA VAL A 108 1.06 -3.67 9.92
C VAL A 108 0.60 -4.07 8.53
N ALA A 109 -0.64 -4.53 8.43
CA ALA A 109 -1.31 -4.84 7.16
C ALA A 109 -2.65 -4.10 7.11
N ILE A 110 -3.01 -3.61 5.93
CA ILE A 110 -4.33 -3.06 5.60
C ILE A 110 -4.78 -3.75 4.32
N TRP A 111 -5.94 -4.42 4.33
CA TRP A 111 -6.43 -5.21 3.21
C TRP A 111 -7.91 -4.98 2.92
N ASP A 112 -8.31 -5.28 1.68
CA ASP A 112 -9.70 -5.26 1.25
C ASP A 112 -10.33 -6.65 1.49
N PRO A 113 -11.29 -6.78 2.44
CA PRO A 113 -11.86 -8.07 2.81
C PRO A 113 -12.67 -8.70 1.66
N GLU A 114 -13.23 -7.90 0.74
CA GLU A 114 -13.95 -8.42 -0.43
C GLU A 114 -12.98 -9.03 -1.43
N VAL A 115 -11.85 -8.37 -1.69
CA VAL A 115 -10.78 -8.91 -2.55
C VAL A 115 -10.20 -10.19 -1.96
N LEU A 116 -9.98 -10.22 -0.64
CA LEU A 116 -9.50 -11.42 0.05
C LEU A 116 -10.48 -12.58 -0.12
N LYS A 117 -11.77 -12.35 0.10
CA LYS A 117 -12.83 -13.36 -0.04
C LYS A 117 -12.91 -13.90 -1.47
N ASN A 118 -12.77 -13.03 -2.47
CA ASN A 118 -12.92 -13.41 -3.88
C ASN A 118 -11.69 -14.13 -4.44
N THR A 119 -10.49 -13.80 -3.96
CA THR A 119 -9.23 -14.30 -4.53
C THR A 119 -8.54 -15.37 -3.68
N GLY A 120 -8.84 -15.43 -2.38
CA GLY A 120 -8.13 -16.27 -1.42
C GLY A 120 -6.67 -15.85 -1.17
N ASN A 121 -6.22 -14.71 -1.72
CA ASN A 121 -4.84 -14.26 -1.64
C ASN A 121 -4.70 -13.04 -0.71
N PHE A 122 -4.15 -13.27 0.49
CA PHE A 122 -3.94 -12.22 1.48
C PHE A 122 -3.05 -11.09 0.96
N ILE A 123 -1.84 -11.39 0.48
CA ILE A 123 -0.91 -10.36 -0.01
C ILE A 123 -1.51 -9.61 -1.21
N GLY A 124 -2.22 -10.31 -2.10
CA GLY A 124 -2.93 -9.70 -3.23
C GLY A 124 -4.09 -8.78 -2.84
N SER A 125 -4.65 -8.96 -1.64
CA SER A 125 -5.71 -8.10 -1.08
C SER A 125 -5.20 -6.89 -0.30
N CYS A 126 -3.90 -6.86 0.03
CA CYS A 126 -3.29 -5.80 0.83
C CYS A 126 -3.08 -4.52 0.01
N ILE A 127 -3.50 -3.38 0.56
CA ILE A 127 -3.15 -2.05 0.06
C ILE A 127 -1.94 -1.45 0.79
N VAL A 128 -1.61 -2.00 1.97
CA VAL A 128 -0.41 -1.72 2.76
C VAL A 128 0.02 -3.01 3.44
N ASN A 129 1.32 -3.31 3.41
CA ASN A 129 1.90 -4.41 4.17
C ASN A 129 3.35 -4.09 4.58
N TYR A 130 3.61 -4.20 5.87
CA TYR A 130 4.91 -4.02 6.47
C TYR A 130 5.20 -5.17 7.43
N ASP A 131 6.30 -5.89 7.21
CA ASP A 131 6.84 -6.89 8.14
C ASP A 131 8.35 -6.69 8.26
N ARG A 132 8.78 -5.86 9.22
CA ARG A 132 10.20 -5.49 9.42
C ARG A 132 10.86 -4.90 8.16
N GLY A 133 10.05 -4.38 7.24
CA GLY A 133 10.40 -3.95 5.89
C GLY A 133 9.12 -3.73 5.08
N TRP A 134 9.19 -2.92 4.02
CA TRP A 134 8.03 -2.67 3.16
C TRP A 134 7.88 -3.80 2.14
N ASP A 135 6.86 -4.63 2.32
CA ASP A 135 6.41 -5.55 1.28
C ASP A 135 5.49 -4.80 0.30
N ILE A 136 4.58 -3.98 0.83
CA ILE A 136 3.68 -3.11 0.07
C ILE A 136 3.64 -1.74 0.75
N LYS A 137 4.35 -0.76 0.16
CA LYS A 137 4.37 0.62 0.64
C LYS A 137 3.04 1.33 0.31
N PRO A 138 2.50 2.19 1.19
CA PRO A 138 1.30 2.97 0.88
C PRO A 138 1.49 3.78 -0.40
N SER A 139 0.59 3.57 -1.34
CA SER A 139 0.42 4.43 -2.52
C SER A 139 -0.27 5.74 -2.12
N LYS A 140 -0.37 6.71 -3.04
CA LYS A 140 -1.14 7.95 -2.80
C LYS A 140 -2.61 7.70 -2.42
N ILE A 141 -3.16 6.54 -2.81
CA ILE A 141 -4.53 6.13 -2.47
C ILE A 141 -4.57 5.53 -1.06
N ALA A 142 -3.57 4.72 -0.72
CA ALA A 142 -3.52 4.01 0.56
C ALA A 142 -2.96 4.87 1.71
N GLU A 143 -2.21 5.92 1.40
CA GLU A 143 -1.52 6.77 2.38
C GLU A 143 -2.46 7.43 3.40
N PRO A 144 -3.61 8.01 3.02
CA PRO A 144 -4.56 8.55 3.99
C PRO A 144 -5.07 7.49 4.99
N TYR A 145 -5.39 6.29 4.51
CA TYR A 145 -5.84 5.18 5.36
C TYR A 145 -4.73 4.71 6.30
N PHE A 146 -3.51 4.59 5.77
CA PHE A 146 -2.33 4.24 6.56
C PHE A 146 -2.05 5.26 7.67
N ASN A 147 -2.09 6.56 7.34
CA ASN A 147 -1.87 7.63 8.31
C ASN A 147 -2.93 7.59 9.42
N LYS A 148 -4.19 7.32 9.08
CA LYS A 148 -5.27 7.18 10.05
C LYS A 148 -5.05 5.98 10.98
N VAL A 149 -4.75 4.81 10.43
CA VAL A 149 -4.43 3.61 11.20
C VAL A 149 -3.22 3.86 12.11
N LYS A 150 -2.14 4.43 11.57
CA LYS A 150 -0.94 4.75 12.35
C LYS A 150 -1.27 5.68 13.53
N ALA A 151 -2.05 6.74 13.31
CA ALA A 151 -2.45 7.66 14.38
C ALA A 151 -3.25 6.95 15.48
N LEU A 152 -4.19 6.08 15.09
CA LEU A 152 -4.97 5.25 16.02
C LEU A 152 -4.07 4.31 16.85
N LEU A 153 -3.11 3.64 16.19
CA LEU A 153 -2.15 2.74 16.85
C LEU A 153 -1.26 3.46 17.88
N VAL A 154 -0.80 4.67 17.56
CA VAL A 154 0.03 5.48 18.47
C VAL A 154 -0.74 5.89 19.72
N GLN A 155 -1.99 6.34 19.57
CA GLN A 155 -2.85 6.71 20.70
C GLN A 155 -3.10 5.52 21.63
N SER A 156 -3.36 4.33 21.07
CA SER A 156 -3.57 3.11 21.87
C SER A 156 -2.31 2.69 22.61
N ALA A 157 -1.13 2.73 21.96
CA ALA A 157 0.13 2.37 22.60
C ALA A 157 0.41 3.25 23.84
N GLU A 158 0.12 4.54 23.76
CA GLU A 158 0.27 5.47 24.90
C GLU A 158 -0.70 5.17 26.04
N GLN A 159 -1.97 4.87 25.74
CA GLN A 159 -2.97 4.50 26.75
C GLN A 159 -2.59 3.19 27.46
N PHE A 160 -2.13 2.19 26.70
CA PHE A 160 -1.69 0.92 27.25
C PHE A 160 -0.47 1.07 28.18
N ILE A 161 0.49 1.91 27.79
CA ILE A 161 1.67 2.22 28.61
C ILE A 161 1.25 2.92 29.92
N LYS A 162 0.37 3.93 29.86
CA LYS A 162 -0.12 4.64 31.05
C LYS A 162 -0.82 3.71 32.04
N ASN A 163 -1.67 2.81 31.57
CA ASN A 163 -2.40 1.87 32.43
C ASN A 163 -1.50 0.84 33.14
N ARG A 164 -0.26 0.66 32.67
CA ARG A 164 0.72 -0.25 33.29
C ARG A 164 1.65 0.44 34.30
N PHE A 165 1.86 1.74 34.19
CA PHE A 165 2.62 2.53 35.19
C PHE A 165 1.79 2.95 36.41
N LEU A 166 0.47 2.77 36.35
CA LEU A 166 -0.48 3.02 37.45
C LEU A 166 -0.87 1.74 38.23
N ARG A 167 -0.19 0.61 37.98
CA ARG A 167 -0.34 -0.64 38.73
C ARG A 167 0.94 -1.01 39.45
#